data_AF-A0A554RGX0-F1
#
_entry.id   AF-A0A554RGX0-F1
#
_cell.length_a   1.000
_cell.length_b   1.000
_cell.length_c   1.000
_cell.angle_alpha   90.00
_cell.angle_beta   90.00
_cell.angle_gamma   90.00
#
_symmetry.space_group_name_H-M   'P 1'
#
loop_
_entity.id
_entity.type
_entity.pdbx_description
1 polymer ?
#
loop_
_entity_poly.entity_id
_entity_poly.type
_entity_poly.pdbx_seq_one_letter_code
_entity_poly.pdbx_strand_id
1 'polypeptide(L)'
;MNADAALRLRGLPRDVRLRDAHASAAGIGLWVFMGVVTALFSLFTVAYVMRMSSGDAVALALPWQLWLSSALLAAGSVALEAASRRVDPVRMRRLLLAGGLCAVGFLCVQLWAWAAMAHAQVLPAGNPSGSFFYLLTAMHGLHLAGGLVGWAMAARVAWADPARAGWRIALCARYWHFMLAVWLALFALLGWVTPEVARVLCGTA
;
A
#
# COMPACT_ATOMS: atom_id res chain seq x y z
N MET A 1 -21.63 -12.25 19.30
CA MET A 1 -21.56 -13.34 18.30
C MET A 1 -22.79 -14.22 18.55
N ASN A 2 -23.87 -14.07 17.77
CA ASN A 2 -25.20 -14.62 18.10
C ASN A 2 -25.35 -16.12 17.80
N ALA A 3 -26.15 -16.82 18.61
CA ALA A 3 -26.43 -18.26 18.51
C ALA A 3 -27.00 -18.69 17.13
N ASP A 4 -27.75 -17.82 16.46
CA ASP A 4 -28.26 -18.07 15.09
C ASP A 4 -27.16 -18.18 14.03
N ALA A 5 -26.05 -17.45 14.20
CA ALA A 5 -24.91 -17.55 13.29
C ALA A 5 -24.22 -18.92 13.42
N ALA A 6 -24.14 -19.46 14.64
CA ALA A 6 -23.57 -20.78 14.89
C ALA A 6 -24.45 -21.93 14.33
N LEU A 7 -25.78 -21.76 14.34
CA LEU A 7 -26.74 -22.73 13.80
C LEU A 7 -26.75 -22.74 12.26
N ARG A 8 -26.68 -21.57 11.61
CA ARG A 8 -26.55 -21.46 10.15
C ARG A 8 -25.24 -22.04 9.63
N LEU A 9 -24.14 -21.84 10.36
CA LEU A 9 -22.86 -22.44 10.00
C LEU A 9 -22.90 -23.97 10.09
N ARG A 10 -23.68 -24.60 10.97
CA ARG A 10 -23.73 -26.06 11.12
C ARG A 10 -24.37 -26.81 9.94
N GLY A 11 -25.30 -26.19 9.22
CA GLY A 11 -26.05 -26.83 8.11
C GLY A 11 -25.35 -26.83 6.75
N LEU A 12 -24.26 -26.06 6.60
CA LEU A 12 -23.54 -25.95 5.33
C LEU A 12 -22.61 -27.15 5.08
N PRO A 13 -22.35 -27.53 3.82
CA PRO A 13 -21.38 -28.57 3.49
C PRO A 13 -19.99 -28.26 4.10
N ARG A 14 -19.25 -29.29 4.52
CA ARG A 14 -17.97 -29.14 5.25
C ARG A 14 -16.96 -28.24 4.53
N ASP A 15 -16.90 -28.28 3.22
CA ASP A 15 -15.97 -27.50 2.40
C ASP A 15 -16.31 -25.99 2.39
N VAL A 16 -17.59 -25.62 2.43
CA VAL A 16 -18.03 -24.22 2.52
C VAL A 16 -17.63 -23.64 3.87
N ARG A 17 -17.86 -24.38 4.96
CA ARG A 17 -17.51 -23.93 6.33
C ARG A 17 -16.01 -23.69 6.51
N LEU A 18 -15.18 -24.59 5.95
CA LEU A 18 -13.72 -24.44 6.01
C LEU A 18 -13.25 -23.22 5.21
N ARG A 19 -13.88 -22.94 4.05
CA ARG A 19 -13.59 -21.74 3.25
C ARG A 19 -13.93 -20.46 4.00
N ASP A 20 -15.09 -20.41 4.65
CA ASP A 20 -15.54 -19.21 5.38
C ASP A 20 -14.67 -18.95 6.62
N ALA A 21 -14.29 -20.01 7.34
CA ALA A 21 -13.37 -19.91 8.47
C ALA A 21 -11.98 -19.41 8.03
N HIS A 22 -11.43 -19.94 6.93
CA HIS A 22 -10.15 -19.49 6.38
C HIS A 22 -10.20 -18.04 5.87
N ALA A 23 -11.28 -17.65 5.18
CA ALA A 23 -11.46 -16.29 4.70
C ALA A 23 -11.57 -15.28 5.86
N SER A 24 -12.25 -15.67 6.95
CA SER A 24 -12.38 -14.86 8.16
C SER A 24 -11.04 -14.73 8.90
N ALA A 25 -10.32 -15.83 9.09
CA ALA A 25 -9.00 -15.82 9.72
C ALA A 25 -7.99 -14.99 8.92
N ALA A 26 -7.96 -15.16 7.59
CA ALA A 26 -7.11 -14.35 6.71
C ALA A 26 -7.48 -12.86 6.73
N GLY A 27 -8.77 -12.53 6.83
CA GLY A 27 -9.23 -11.15 7.00
C GLY A 27 -8.79 -10.51 8.31
N ILE A 28 -8.84 -11.25 9.42
CA ILE A 28 -8.34 -10.78 10.72
C ILE A 28 -6.83 -10.58 10.66
N GLY A 29 -6.09 -11.56 10.12
CA GLY A 29 -4.63 -11.44 9.95
C GLY A 29 -4.24 -10.23 9.11
N LEU A 30 -4.98 -9.94 8.04
CA LEU A 30 -4.78 -8.74 7.21
C LEU A 30 -4.98 -7.45 8.01
N TRP A 31 -6.06 -7.36 8.81
CA TRP A 31 -6.34 -6.19 9.64
C TRP A 31 -5.27 -5.95 10.70
N VAL A 32 -4.81 -7.00 11.36
CA VAL A 32 -3.71 -6.91 12.33
C VAL A 32 -2.43 -6.42 11.63
N PHE A 33 -2.11 -7.00 10.46
CA PHE A 33 -0.97 -6.58 9.65
C PHE A 33 -1.07 -5.09 9.27
N MET A 34 -2.22 -4.63 8.78
CA MET A 34 -2.47 -3.21 8.46
C MET A 34 -2.28 -2.31 9.68
N GLY A 35 -2.72 -2.74 10.86
CA GLY A 35 -2.50 -2.01 12.11
C GLY A 35 -1.03 -1.86 12.46
N VAL A 36 -0.24 -2.94 12.36
CA VAL A 36 1.21 -2.93 12.59
C VAL A 36 1.92 -2.02 11.60
N VAL A 37 1.57 -2.10 10.31
CA VAL A 37 2.14 -1.23 9.28
C VAL A 37 1.81 0.23 9.55
N THR A 38 0.57 0.54 9.91
CA THR A 38 0.15 1.90 10.25
C THR A 38 0.96 2.42 11.45
N ALA A 39 1.09 1.63 12.51
CA ALA A 39 1.88 2.02 13.67
C ALA A 39 3.35 2.29 13.28
N LEU A 40 3.96 1.41 12.49
CA LEU A 40 5.33 1.58 12.01
C LEU A 40 5.49 2.90 11.24
N PHE A 41 4.64 3.16 10.24
CA PHE A 41 4.69 4.40 9.46
C PHE A 41 4.42 5.64 10.30
N SER A 42 3.51 5.57 11.28
CA SER A 42 3.24 6.66 12.22
C SER A 42 4.47 6.99 13.07
N LEU A 43 5.17 5.99 13.61
CA LEU A 43 6.40 6.21 14.38
C LEU A 43 7.47 6.91 13.53
N PHE A 44 7.70 6.44 12.30
CA PHE A 44 8.66 7.11 11.40
C PHE A 44 8.23 8.52 10.99
N THR A 45 6.92 8.75 10.84
CA THR A 45 6.37 10.08 10.56
C THR A 45 6.65 11.06 11.70
N VAL A 46 6.41 10.64 12.95
CA VAL A 46 6.72 11.46 14.13
C VAL A 46 8.23 11.74 14.20
N ALA A 47 9.07 10.73 13.99
CA ALA A 47 10.52 10.90 13.97
C ALA A 47 10.99 11.88 12.87
N TYR A 48 10.36 11.83 11.69
CA TYR A 48 10.63 12.77 10.60
C TYR A 48 10.26 14.21 10.98
N VAL A 49 9.08 14.44 11.54
CA VAL A 49 8.63 15.77 11.96
C VAL A 49 9.53 16.35 13.05
N MET A 50 9.90 15.53 14.05
CA MET A 50 10.84 15.94 15.11
C MET A 50 12.23 16.27 14.56
N ARG A 51 12.70 15.57 13.52
CA ARG A 51 13.98 15.91 12.89
C ARG A 51 13.87 17.16 12.05
N MET A 52 12.75 17.38 11.35
CA MET A 52 12.55 18.60 10.56
C MET A 52 12.48 19.87 11.41
N SER A 53 12.02 19.79 12.67
CA SER A 53 11.97 20.95 13.57
C SER A 53 13.34 21.38 14.10
N SER A 54 14.40 20.60 13.89
CA SER A 54 15.75 20.87 14.40
C SER A 54 16.60 21.85 13.56
N GLY A 55 16.00 22.59 12.61
CA GLY A 55 16.59 23.77 11.96
C GLY A 55 17.41 23.52 10.68
N ASP A 56 18.00 22.34 10.51
CA ASP A 56 18.87 22.01 9.35
C ASP A 56 18.13 21.36 8.16
N ALA A 57 16.80 21.33 8.18
CA ALA A 57 16.00 20.59 7.21
C ALA A 57 15.75 21.38 5.91
N VAL A 58 16.41 20.97 4.84
CA VAL A 58 16.19 21.51 3.49
C VAL A 58 14.97 20.82 2.86
N ALA A 59 14.08 21.61 2.25
CA ALA A 59 12.94 21.09 1.50
C ALA A 59 13.44 20.29 0.27
N LEU A 60 12.95 19.06 0.12
CA LEU A 60 13.25 18.25 -1.05
C LEU A 60 12.43 18.78 -2.24
N ALA A 61 13.10 19.14 -3.33
CA ALA A 61 12.43 19.39 -4.60
C ALA A 61 11.87 18.05 -5.10
N LEU A 62 10.56 17.83 -4.90
CA LEU A 62 9.96 16.54 -5.25
C LEU A 62 9.97 16.33 -6.76
N PRO A 63 10.53 15.20 -7.24
CA PRO A 63 10.48 14.84 -8.66
C PRO A 63 9.03 14.63 -9.10
N TRP A 64 8.66 15.19 -10.26
CA TRP A 64 7.32 15.04 -10.85
C TRP A 64 6.94 13.57 -11.09
N GLN A 65 7.94 12.67 -11.15
CA GLN A 65 7.81 11.22 -11.22
C GLN A 65 6.94 10.65 -10.08
N LEU A 66 6.89 11.29 -8.91
CA LEU A 66 6.03 10.86 -7.79
C LEU A 66 4.53 11.05 -8.08
N TRP A 67 4.16 11.99 -8.95
CA TRP A 67 2.77 12.12 -9.40
C TRP A 67 2.38 10.96 -10.32
N LEU A 68 3.31 10.54 -11.19
CA LEU A 68 3.10 9.41 -12.08
C LEU A 68 2.95 8.10 -11.29
N SER A 69 3.77 7.87 -10.25
CA SER A 69 3.64 6.68 -9.40
C SER A 69 2.30 6.67 -8.65
N SER A 70 1.88 7.83 -8.11
CA SER A 70 0.58 7.97 -7.44
C SER A 70 -0.60 7.66 -8.36
N ALA A 71 -0.57 8.17 -9.60
CA ALA A 71 -1.58 7.90 -10.61
C ALA A 71 -1.64 6.40 -10.99
N LEU A 72 -0.48 5.76 -11.16
CA LEU A 72 -0.40 4.32 -11.43
C LEU A 72 -0.97 3.49 -10.28
N LEU A 73 -0.65 3.83 -9.04
CA LEU A 73 -1.15 3.10 -7.87
C LEU A 73 -2.67 3.26 -7.71
N ALA A 74 -3.18 4.47 -7.93
CA ALA A 74 -4.61 4.75 -7.93
C ALA A 74 -5.35 3.97 -9.02
N ALA A 75 -4.83 3.97 -10.26
CA ALA A 75 -5.39 3.20 -11.36
C ALA A 75 -5.37 1.69 -11.07
N GLY A 76 -4.28 1.18 -10.47
CA GLY A 76 -4.17 -0.21 -10.05
C GLY A 76 -5.17 -0.61 -8.97
N SER A 77 -5.45 0.28 -8.02
CA SER A 77 -6.45 0.06 -6.97
C SER A 77 -7.86 -0.05 -7.55
N VAL A 78 -8.23 0.88 -8.44
CA VAL A 78 -9.52 0.85 -9.14
C VAL A 78 -9.65 -0.41 -10.00
N ALA A 79 -8.58 -0.83 -10.66
CA ALA A 79 -8.58 -2.06 -11.45
C ALA A 79 -8.81 -3.31 -10.57
N LEU A 80 -8.18 -3.41 -9.40
CA LEU A 80 -8.35 -4.54 -8.48
C LEU A 80 -9.72 -4.57 -7.83
N GLU A 81 -10.26 -3.41 -7.46
CA GLU A 81 -11.63 -3.33 -6.96
C GLU A 81 -12.63 -3.72 -8.05
N ALA A 82 -12.45 -3.23 -9.29
CA ALA A 82 -13.26 -3.64 -10.41
C ALA A 82 -13.13 -5.15 -10.69
N ALA A 83 -11.95 -5.75 -10.51
CA ALA A 83 -11.75 -7.20 -10.65
C ALA A 83 -12.56 -7.97 -9.59
N SER A 84 -12.58 -7.50 -8.34
CA SER A 84 -13.26 -8.17 -7.22
C SER A 84 -14.79 -8.24 -7.40
N ARG A 85 -15.37 -7.29 -8.14
CA ARG A 85 -16.83 -7.18 -8.36
C ARG A 85 -17.31 -7.92 -9.62
N ARG A 86 -16.41 -8.49 -10.42
CA ARG A 86 -16.72 -9.11 -11.71
C ARG A 86 -16.94 -10.62 -11.54
N VAL A 87 -18.04 -11.10 -12.12
CA VAL A 87 -18.35 -12.53 -12.23
C VAL A 87 -17.66 -13.16 -13.46
N ASP A 88 -17.40 -12.36 -14.50
CA ASP A 88 -16.73 -12.81 -15.72
C ASP A 88 -15.25 -13.12 -15.47
N PRO A 89 -14.80 -14.39 -15.65
CA PRO A 89 -13.45 -14.81 -15.29
C PRO A 89 -12.37 -14.22 -16.20
N VAL A 90 -12.68 -13.92 -17.46
CA VAL A 90 -11.71 -13.36 -18.42
C VAL A 90 -11.44 -11.90 -18.09
N ARG A 91 -12.49 -11.10 -17.87
CA ARG A 91 -12.37 -9.69 -17.46
C ARG A 91 -11.78 -9.58 -16.06
N MET A 92 -12.15 -10.45 -15.13
CA MET A 92 -11.55 -10.50 -13.79
C MET A 92 -10.03 -10.69 -13.87
N ARG A 93 -9.54 -11.67 -14.65
CA ARG A 93 -8.10 -11.91 -14.84
C ARG A 93 -7.40 -10.72 -15.49
N ARG A 94 -7.99 -10.09 -16.51
CA ARG A 94 -7.43 -8.90 -17.16
C ARG A 94 -7.27 -7.73 -16.20
N LEU A 95 -8.29 -7.45 -15.39
CA LEU A 95 -8.26 -6.37 -14.40
C LEU A 95 -7.26 -6.67 -13.27
N LEU A 96 -7.17 -7.93 -12.86
CA LEU A 96 -6.18 -8.38 -11.89
C LEU A 96 -4.75 -8.18 -12.41
N LEU A 97 -4.49 -8.56 -13.66
CA LEU A 97 -3.22 -8.30 -14.36
C LEU A 97 -2.91 -6.82 -14.49
N ALA A 98 -3.91 -6.00 -14.85
CA ALA A 98 -3.74 -4.55 -14.92
C ALA A 98 -3.32 -3.97 -13.56
N GLY A 99 -3.93 -4.41 -12.46
CA GLY A 99 -3.55 -4.01 -11.11
C GLY A 99 -2.11 -4.38 -10.75
N GLY A 100 -1.70 -5.62 -11.05
CA GLY A 100 -0.32 -6.07 -10.83
C GLY A 100 0.71 -5.30 -11.67
N LEU A 101 0.42 -5.06 -12.96
CA LEU A 101 1.27 -4.26 -13.84
C LEU A 101 1.41 -2.82 -13.35
N CYS A 102 0.34 -2.23 -12.81
CA CYS A 102 0.39 -0.90 -12.22
C CYS A 102 1.31 -0.85 -10.98
N ALA A 103 1.31 -1.88 -10.12
CA ALA A 103 2.27 -1.96 -9.00
C ALA A 103 3.72 -2.10 -9.47
N VAL A 104 3.95 -2.94 -10.48
CA VAL A 104 5.31 -3.08 -11.05
C VAL A 104 5.75 -1.74 -11.64
N GLY A 105 4.87 -1.06 -12.37
CA GLY A 105 5.10 0.30 -12.87
C GLY A 105 5.42 1.29 -11.74
N PHE A 106 4.68 1.25 -10.64
CA PHE A 106 4.98 2.05 -9.45
C PHE A 106 6.40 1.80 -8.92
N LEU A 107 6.81 0.54 -8.78
CA LEU A 107 8.17 0.19 -8.32
C LEU A 107 9.24 0.70 -9.30
N CYS A 108 9.02 0.56 -10.60
CA CYS A 108 9.93 1.09 -11.62
C CYS A 108 10.04 2.62 -11.56
N VAL A 109 8.92 3.34 -11.41
CA VAL A 109 8.92 4.79 -11.26
C VAL A 109 9.61 5.21 -9.97
N GLN A 110 9.46 4.45 -8.89
CA GLN A 110 10.14 4.72 -7.62
C GLN A 110 11.67 4.58 -7.75
N LEU A 111 12.15 3.53 -8.41
CA LEU A 111 13.57 3.34 -8.71
C LEU A 111 14.10 4.45 -9.63
N TRP A 112 13.30 4.88 -10.60
CA TRP A 112 13.68 6.00 -11.47
C TRP A 112 13.76 7.32 -10.71
N ALA A 113 12.82 7.57 -9.79
CA ALA A 113 12.86 8.75 -8.92
C ALA A 113 14.13 8.73 -8.03
N TRP A 114 14.52 7.56 -7.50
CA TRP A 114 15.77 7.41 -6.75
C TRP A 114 17.00 7.67 -7.62
N ALA A 115 17.04 7.14 -8.84
CA ALA A 115 18.13 7.42 -9.77
C ALA A 115 18.23 8.91 -10.09
N ALA A 116 17.10 9.58 -10.38
CA ALA A 116 17.06 11.02 -10.66
C ALA A 116 17.57 11.85 -9.47
N MET A 117 17.18 11.48 -8.24
CA MET A 117 17.63 12.14 -7.00
C MET A 117 19.13 11.90 -6.72
N ALA A 118 19.63 10.70 -6.99
CA ALA A 118 21.06 10.39 -6.89
C ALA A 118 21.90 11.19 -7.91
N HIS A 119 21.39 11.33 -9.14
CA HIS A 119 22.01 12.18 -10.17
C HIS A 119 22.00 13.67 -9.78
N ALA A 120 20.96 14.13 -9.09
CA ALA A 120 20.86 15.50 -8.55
C ALA A 120 21.73 15.76 -7.31
N GLN A 121 22.62 14.83 -6.93
CA GLN A 121 23.49 14.91 -5.74
C GLN A 121 22.71 15.03 -4.41
N VAL A 122 21.44 14.65 -4.39
CA VAL A 122 20.66 14.52 -3.15
C VAL A 122 20.95 13.15 -2.55
N LEU A 123 22.15 13.00 -1.97
CA LEU A 123 22.57 11.76 -1.33
C LEU A 123 21.86 11.58 0.03
N PRO A 124 21.61 10.32 0.45
CA PRO A 124 21.14 10.00 1.80
C PRO A 124 22.10 10.46 2.90
N ALA A 125 23.38 10.70 2.57
CA ALA A 125 24.41 11.16 3.50
C ALA A 125 24.59 12.68 3.34
N GLY A 126 24.22 13.45 4.36
CA GLY A 126 24.41 14.90 4.42
C GLY A 126 23.12 15.72 4.58
N ASN A 127 21.95 15.16 4.24
CA ASN A 127 20.65 15.82 4.44
C ASN A 127 19.66 14.89 5.17
N PRO A 128 19.26 15.21 6.41
CA PRO A 128 18.32 14.40 7.18
C PRO A 128 17.00 14.15 6.43
N SER A 129 16.48 15.13 5.69
CA SER A 129 15.25 15.01 4.91
C SER A 129 15.39 13.95 3.81
N GLY A 130 16.56 13.90 3.15
CA GLY A 130 16.86 12.93 2.11
C GLY A 130 16.86 11.49 2.65
N SER A 131 17.52 11.25 3.79
CA SER A 131 17.58 9.90 4.38
C SER A 131 16.19 9.35 4.73
N PHE A 132 15.31 10.18 5.32
CA PHE A 132 13.94 9.78 5.63
C PHE A 132 13.09 9.55 4.38
N PHE A 133 13.28 10.35 3.32
CA PHE A 133 12.61 10.10 2.03
C PHE A 133 12.96 8.71 1.48
N TYR A 134 14.25 8.37 1.39
CA TYR A 134 14.67 7.06 0.90
C TYR A 134 14.16 5.93 1.81
N LEU A 135 14.25 6.10 3.13
CA LEU A 135 13.80 5.10 4.09
C LEU A 135 12.29 4.84 3.98
N LEU A 136 11.46 5.89 4.03
CA LEU A 136 10.00 5.78 3.97
C LEU A 136 9.52 5.22 2.63
N THR A 137 10.10 5.71 1.51
CA THR A 137 9.74 5.21 0.17
C THR A 137 10.23 3.79 -0.07
N ALA A 138 11.40 3.41 0.45
CA ALA A 138 11.93 2.05 0.35
C ALA A 138 11.09 1.06 1.15
N MET A 139 10.75 1.41 2.39
CA MET A 139 9.86 0.60 3.21
C MET A 139 8.50 0.46 2.56
N HIS A 140 7.92 1.54 2.03
CA HIS A 140 6.65 1.47 1.31
C HIS A 140 6.74 0.55 0.08
N GLY A 141 7.79 0.71 -0.74
CA GLY A 141 8.05 -0.15 -1.89
C GLY A 141 8.21 -1.62 -1.50
N LEU A 142 8.88 -1.92 -0.38
CA LEU A 142 9.02 -3.28 0.15
C LEU A 142 7.66 -3.87 0.55
N HIS A 143 6.81 -3.09 1.21
CA HIS A 143 5.45 -3.54 1.54
C HIS A 143 4.61 -3.79 0.29
N LEU A 144 4.70 -2.92 -0.71
CA LEU A 144 4.03 -3.11 -1.99
C LEU A 144 4.54 -4.38 -2.72
N ALA A 145 5.85 -4.64 -2.68
CA ALA A 145 6.45 -5.86 -3.21
C ALA A 145 5.94 -7.12 -2.48
N GLY A 146 5.81 -7.06 -1.15
CA GLY A 146 5.16 -8.12 -0.36
C GLY A 146 3.69 -8.33 -0.76
N GLY A 147 2.96 -7.24 -1.00
CA GLY A 147 1.60 -7.26 -1.57
C GLY A 147 1.53 -7.93 -2.94
N LEU A 148 2.53 -7.69 -3.79
CA LEU A 148 2.62 -8.28 -5.13
C LEU A 148 2.80 -9.81 -5.07
N VAL A 149 3.46 -10.33 -4.05
CA VAL A 149 3.53 -11.78 -3.79
C VAL A 149 2.14 -12.33 -3.46
N GLY A 150 1.41 -11.67 -2.57
CA GLY A 150 0.02 -12.04 -2.23
C GLY A 150 -0.92 -11.96 -3.44
N TRP A 151 -0.75 -10.93 -4.27
CA TRP A 151 -1.44 -10.78 -5.55
C TRP A 151 -1.11 -11.93 -6.50
N ALA A 152 0.16 -12.29 -6.67
CA ALA A 152 0.58 -13.38 -7.55
C ALA A 152 0.00 -14.73 -7.10
N MET A 153 -0.12 -14.97 -5.79
CA MET A 153 -0.82 -16.14 -5.25
C MET A 153 -2.32 -16.11 -5.59
N ALA A 154 -2.99 -14.97 -5.38
CA ALA A 154 -4.40 -14.81 -5.74
C ALA A 154 -4.64 -14.99 -7.24
N ALA A 155 -3.72 -14.48 -8.06
CA ALA A 155 -3.73 -14.58 -9.51
C ALA A 155 -3.61 -16.05 -9.96
N ARG A 156 -2.64 -16.81 -9.43
CA ARG A 156 -2.51 -18.26 -9.66
C ARG A 156 -3.80 -19.02 -9.37
N VAL A 157 -4.45 -18.71 -8.24
CA VAL A 157 -5.75 -19.32 -7.89
C VAL A 157 -6.84 -18.88 -8.88
N ALA A 158 -6.89 -17.62 -9.30
CA ALA A 158 -7.86 -17.13 -10.29
C ALA A 158 -7.71 -17.78 -11.68
N TRP A 159 -6.49 -18.20 -12.06
CA TRP A 159 -6.27 -18.96 -13.29
C TRP A 159 -6.70 -20.43 -13.19
N ALA A 160 -6.52 -21.05 -12.03
CA ALA A 160 -6.92 -22.44 -11.80
C ALA A 160 -8.43 -22.57 -11.53
N ASP A 161 -8.98 -21.75 -10.63
CA ASP A 161 -10.38 -21.78 -10.20
C ASP A 161 -10.89 -20.35 -9.87
N PRO A 162 -11.52 -19.66 -10.85
CA PRO A 162 -12.05 -18.31 -10.67
C PRO A 162 -13.05 -18.20 -9.52
N ALA A 163 -13.87 -19.24 -9.30
CA ALA A 163 -14.92 -19.22 -8.28
C ALA A 163 -14.33 -19.24 -6.86
N ARG A 164 -13.17 -19.86 -6.68
CA ARG A 164 -12.44 -19.88 -5.39
C ARG A 164 -11.58 -18.64 -5.15
N ALA A 165 -11.35 -17.82 -6.18
CA ALA A 165 -10.47 -16.66 -6.09
C ALA A 165 -11.16 -15.41 -5.53
N GLY A 166 -12.49 -15.31 -5.59
CA GLY A 166 -13.23 -14.08 -5.25
C GLY A 166 -12.88 -13.47 -3.90
N TRP A 167 -12.85 -14.26 -2.83
CA TRP A 167 -12.50 -13.75 -1.49
C TRP A 167 -11.03 -13.33 -1.37
N ARG A 168 -10.11 -14.00 -2.08
CA ARG A 168 -8.68 -13.64 -2.12
C ARG A 168 -8.45 -12.32 -2.87
N ILE A 169 -9.18 -12.13 -3.97
CA ILE A 169 -9.14 -10.89 -4.76
C ILE A 169 -9.71 -9.73 -3.95
N ALA A 170 -10.80 -9.94 -3.20
CA ALA A 170 -11.35 -8.93 -2.30
C ALA A 170 -10.41 -8.58 -1.13
N LEU A 171 -9.62 -9.55 -0.64
CA LEU A 171 -8.55 -9.30 0.35
C LEU A 171 -7.42 -8.47 -0.26
N CYS A 172 -7.00 -8.83 -1.47
CA CYS A 172 -5.95 -8.15 -2.22
C CYS A 172 -6.34 -6.71 -2.57
N ALA A 173 -7.58 -6.47 -3.02
CA ALA A 173 -8.11 -5.14 -3.27
C ALA A 173 -8.04 -4.28 -1.99
N ARG A 174 -8.56 -4.76 -0.86
CA ARG A 174 -8.51 -4.04 0.43
C ARG A 174 -7.09 -3.66 0.83
N TYR A 175 -6.14 -4.59 0.70
CA TYR A 175 -4.73 -4.33 0.96
C TYR A 175 -4.17 -3.23 0.05
N TRP A 176 -4.54 -3.24 -1.23
CA TRP A 176 -4.08 -2.25 -2.19
C TRP A 176 -4.61 -0.85 -1.91
N HIS A 177 -5.89 -0.73 -1.53
CA HIS A 177 -6.47 0.54 -1.11
C HIS A 177 -5.79 1.09 0.15
N PHE A 178 -5.46 0.22 1.11
CA PHE A 178 -4.68 0.61 2.27
C PHE A 178 -3.28 1.11 1.88
N MET A 179 -2.60 0.43 0.96
CA MET A 179 -1.30 0.90 0.45
C MET A 179 -1.39 2.23 -0.28
N LEU A 180 -2.44 2.44 -1.08
CA LEU A 180 -2.71 3.74 -1.69
C LEU A 180 -2.91 4.83 -0.64
N ALA A 181 -3.68 4.56 0.43
CA ALA A 181 -3.89 5.52 1.50
C ALA A 181 -2.58 5.87 2.24
N VAL A 182 -1.75 4.88 2.56
CA VAL A 182 -0.43 5.10 3.16
C VAL A 182 0.46 5.89 2.22
N TRP A 183 0.47 5.58 0.92
CA TRP A 183 1.25 6.30 -0.08
C TRP A 183 0.82 7.77 -0.18
N LEU A 184 -0.48 8.05 -0.22
CA LEU A 184 -1.00 9.42 -0.25
C LEU A 184 -0.64 10.18 1.03
N ALA A 185 -0.67 9.52 2.19
CA ALA A 185 -0.21 10.13 3.45
C ALA A 185 1.28 10.46 3.41
N LEU A 186 2.13 9.57 2.88
CA LEU A 186 3.56 9.82 2.70
C LEU A 186 3.82 10.93 1.67
N PHE A 187 3.09 10.92 0.56
CA PHE A 187 3.20 11.95 -0.48
C PHE A 187 2.79 13.32 0.07
N ALA A 188 1.70 13.39 0.83
CA ALA A 188 1.30 14.60 1.55
C ALA A 188 2.34 15.00 2.59
N LEU A 189 2.90 14.07 3.36
CA LEU A 189 3.95 14.37 4.33
C LEU A 189 5.19 14.98 3.65
N LEU A 190 5.64 14.37 2.56
CA LEU A 190 6.85 14.78 1.84
C LEU A 190 6.66 16.07 1.03
N GLY A 191 5.44 16.31 0.51
CA GLY A 191 5.14 17.49 -0.30
C GLY A 191 4.58 18.68 0.47
N TRP A 192 3.84 18.44 1.54
CA TRP A 192 3.17 19.47 2.32
C TRP A 192 3.96 19.88 3.57
N VAL A 193 4.77 19.00 4.15
CA VAL A 193 5.65 19.40 5.28
C VAL A 193 6.84 20.16 4.72
N THR A 194 6.65 21.46 4.54
CA THR A 194 7.71 22.45 4.40
C THR A 194 8.16 22.92 5.79
N PRO A 195 9.41 23.41 5.95
CA PRO A 195 9.95 23.86 7.25
C PRO A 195 9.13 24.99 7.91
N GLU A 196 8.30 25.71 7.16
CA GLU A 196 7.32 26.69 7.66
C GLU A 196 6.20 26.01 8.46
N VAL A 197 5.62 24.94 7.92
CA VAL A 197 4.53 24.18 8.58
C VAL A 197 5.02 23.46 9.82
N ALA A 198 6.26 22.96 9.80
CA ALA A 198 6.90 22.38 10.98
C ALA A 198 7.09 23.41 12.12
N ARG A 199 7.46 24.66 11.80
CA ARG A 199 7.56 25.75 12.79
C ARG A 199 6.20 26.15 13.39
N VAL A 200 5.15 26.20 12.57
CA VAL A 200 3.77 26.46 13.04
C VAL A 200 3.26 25.33 13.96
N LEU A 201 3.54 24.08 13.62
CA LEU A 201 3.13 22.92 14.43
C LEU A 201 3.93 22.79 15.75
N CYS A 202 5.20 23.17 15.75
CA CYS A 202 6.02 23.20 16.96
C CYS A 202 5.78 24.46 17.83
N GLY A 203 4.93 25.39 17.40
CA GLY A 203 4.62 26.61 18.14
C GLY A 203 5.80 27.59 18.25
N THR A 204 6.74 27.52 17.31
CA THR A 204 7.94 28.37 17.26
C THR A 204 7.87 29.45 16.18
N ALA A 205 6.66 29.74 15.70
CA ALA A 205 6.35 30.85 14.78
C ALA A 205 5.99 32.12 15.54
#